data_AF-A0AAV4T1M6-F1
#
_entry.id   AF-A0AAV4T1M6-F1
#
_cell.length_a   1.000
_cell.length_b   1.000
_cell.length_c   1.000
_cell.angle_alpha   90.00
_cell.angle_beta   90.00
_cell.angle_gamma   90.00
#
_symmetry.space_group_name_H-M   'P 1'
#
loop_
_entity.id
_entity.type
_entity.pdbx_description
1 polymer ?
#
loop_
_entity_poly.entity_id
_entity_poly.type
_entity_poly.pdbx_seq_one_letter_code
_entity_poly.pdbx_strand_id
1 'polypeptide(L)'
;MNKNKIRYNYGRRRSRSLGGLLNARDICKTIEKSVLPSQRLQLLLEYAIEHGLSKAEKNLDEDIDYDEFRKSISICQVKIESDIEEMNYCSLAVSKDENGELNLNNSLNEKYNSYSSAVAKLEEENKQWDNLLTKYRTNLEKEIK
;
A
#
# COMPACT_ATOMS: atom_id res chain seq x y z
N MET A 1 -14.78 -59.85 -26.99
CA MET A 1 -13.97 -58.99 -27.88
C MET A 1 -13.90 -57.58 -27.29
N ASN A 2 -12.74 -57.22 -26.74
CA ASN A 2 -12.42 -55.87 -26.26
C ASN A 2 -12.38 -54.89 -27.44
N LYS A 3 -13.15 -53.81 -27.38
CA LYS A 3 -12.94 -52.64 -28.25
C LYS A 3 -12.40 -51.49 -27.42
N ASN A 4 -11.11 -51.24 -27.65
CA ASN A 4 -10.29 -50.27 -26.96
C ASN A 4 -10.73 -48.83 -27.20
N LYS A 5 -10.53 -48.03 -26.13
CA LYS A 5 -10.48 -46.58 -26.05
C LYS A 5 -9.61 -45.99 -27.17
N ILE A 6 -10.14 -45.02 -27.91
CA ILE A 6 -9.40 -43.82 -28.32
C ILE A 6 -10.40 -42.66 -28.30
N ARG A 7 -10.59 -42.01 -27.13
CA ARG A 7 -11.15 -40.66 -27.10
C ARG A 7 -10.00 -39.74 -27.44
N TYR A 8 -10.08 -39.10 -28.61
CA TYR A 8 -9.19 -38.02 -28.98
C TYR A 8 -9.23 -36.97 -27.86
N ASN A 9 -8.10 -36.85 -27.14
CA ASN A 9 -7.84 -35.72 -26.26
C ASN A 9 -7.68 -34.50 -27.16
N TYR A 10 -8.79 -33.82 -27.46
CA TYR A 10 -8.74 -32.48 -28.01
C TYR A 10 -7.93 -31.64 -27.03
N GLY A 11 -6.80 -31.12 -27.52
CA GLY A 11 -5.87 -30.32 -26.76
C GLY A 11 -6.63 -29.30 -25.95
N ARG A 12 -6.35 -29.26 -24.64
CA ARG A 12 -6.70 -28.15 -23.75
C ARG A 12 -6.22 -26.87 -24.43
N ARG A 13 -7.10 -26.22 -25.19
CA ARG A 13 -6.99 -24.80 -25.46
C ARG A 13 -7.00 -24.15 -24.08
N ARG A 14 -5.83 -23.68 -23.65
CA ARG A 14 -5.71 -22.71 -22.56
C ARG A 14 -6.39 -21.43 -23.06
N SER A 15 -7.72 -21.43 -23.07
CA SER A 15 -8.49 -20.20 -23.21
C SER A 15 -8.19 -19.39 -21.95
N ARG A 16 -7.35 -18.37 -22.13
CA ARG A 16 -7.01 -17.32 -21.16
C ARG A 16 -8.23 -16.41 -20.95
N SER A 17 -9.38 -16.99 -20.66
CA SER A 17 -10.55 -16.25 -20.22
C SER A 17 -10.65 -16.46 -18.72
N LEU A 18 -10.21 -15.46 -17.97
CA LEU A 18 -10.71 -15.13 -16.64
C LEU A 18 -12.23 -14.86 -16.77
N GLY A 19 -12.99 -15.94 -17.00
CA GLY A 19 -14.39 -15.96 -17.41
C GLY A 19 -15.39 -15.73 -16.27
N GLY A 20 -14.98 -14.95 -15.28
CA GLY A 20 -15.83 -14.50 -14.20
C GLY A 20 -15.03 -13.48 -13.45
N LEU A 21 -15.46 -12.21 -13.50
CA LEU A 21 -14.97 -11.22 -12.55
C LEU A 21 -15.19 -11.81 -11.17
N LEU A 22 -14.12 -12.30 -10.57
CA LEU A 22 -14.12 -12.64 -9.16
C LEU A 22 -14.58 -11.38 -8.45
N ASN A 23 -15.54 -11.50 -7.55
CA ASN A 23 -15.91 -10.38 -6.70
C ASN A 23 -14.61 -9.84 -6.08
N ALA A 24 -14.47 -8.51 -5.98
CA ALA A 24 -13.26 -7.90 -5.42
C ALA A 24 -12.83 -8.51 -4.06
N ARG A 25 -13.81 -9.05 -3.31
CA ARG A 25 -13.63 -9.76 -2.04
C ARG A 25 -12.97 -11.13 -2.14
N ASP A 26 -13.02 -11.77 -3.30
CA ASP A 26 -12.51 -13.13 -3.54
C ASP A 26 -11.15 -13.14 -4.25
N ILE A 27 -10.67 -11.99 -4.75
CA ILE A 27 -9.33 -11.84 -5.36
C ILE A 27 -8.23 -12.26 -4.37
N CYS A 28 -8.36 -11.91 -3.09
CA CYS A 28 -7.39 -12.34 -2.07
C CYS A 28 -7.31 -13.87 -1.89
N LYS A 29 -8.38 -14.60 -2.26
CA LYS A 29 -8.46 -16.06 -2.11
C LYS A 29 -7.84 -16.81 -3.29
N THR A 30 -7.65 -16.14 -4.43
CA THR A 30 -7.02 -16.73 -5.61
C THR A 30 -5.50 -16.63 -5.58
N ILE A 31 -4.95 -15.80 -4.69
CA ILE A 31 -3.51 -15.69 -4.46
C ILE A 31 -3.08 -16.79 -3.49
N GLU A 32 -2.12 -17.62 -3.89
CA GLU A 32 -1.60 -18.70 -3.05
C GLU A 32 -0.99 -18.15 -1.75
N LYS A 33 -1.25 -18.83 -0.64
CA LYS A 33 -0.71 -18.45 0.68
C LYS A 33 0.77 -18.78 0.85
N SER A 34 1.32 -19.63 -0.01
CA SER A 34 2.73 -20.05 -0.07
C SER A 34 3.66 -18.95 -0.58
N VAL A 35 3.12 -17.93 -1.24
CA VAL A 35 3.89 -16.81 -1.80
C VAL A 35 4.25 -15.82 -0.70
N LEU A 36 5.42 -15.18 -0.81
CA LEU A 36 5.89 -14.18 0.14
C LEU A 36 4.85 -13.05 0.29
N PRO A 37 4.62 -12.52 1.51
CA PRO A 37 3.58 -11.50 1.73
C PRO A 37 3.73 -10.25 0.84
N SER A 38 4.97 -9.81 0.57
CA SER A 38 5.27 -8.69 -0.35
C SER A 38 4.86 -8.99 -1.79
N GLN A 39 5.20 -10.19 -2.27
CA GLN A 39 4.79 -10.67 -3.60
C GLN A 39 3.27 -10.89 -3.69
N ARG A 40 2.62 -11.34 -2.60
CA ARG A 40 1.17 -11.44 -2.53
C ARG A 40 0.50 -10.09 -2.62
N LEU A 41 1.06 -9.07 -1.99
CA LEU A 41 0.58 -7.69 -2.09
C LEU A 41 0.77 -7.14 -3.50
N GLN A 42 1.89 -7.42 -4.15
CA GLN A 42 2.13 -7.04 -5.55
C GLN A 42 1.09 -7.66 -6.49
N LEU A 43 0.87 -8.97 -6.38
CA LEU A 43 -0.16 -9.67 -7.16
C LEU A 43 -1.56 -9.11 -6.88
N LEU A 44 -1.86 -8.76 -5.63
CA LEU A 44 -3.14 -8.16 -5.27
C LEU A 44 -3.35 -6.80 -5.96
N LEU A 45 -2.32 -5.96 -6.01
CA LEU A 45 -2.37 -4.66 -6.67
C LEU A 45 -2.60 -4.81 -8.19
N GLU A 46 -1.88 -5.72 -8.83
CA GLU A 46 -2.06 -6.04 -10.25
C GLU A 46 -3.50 -6.47 -10.55
N TYR A 47 -4.03 -7.44 -9.79
CA TYR A 47 -5.42 -7.88 -9.93
C TYR A 47 -6.44 -6.77 -9.65
N ALA A 48 -6.18 -5.89 -8.69
CA ALA A 48 -7.08 -4.78 -8.38
C ALA A 48 -7.16 -3.76 -9.52
N ILE A 49 -6.02 -3.46 -10.14
CA ILE A 49 -5.93 -2.59 -11.31
C ILE A 49 -6.69 -3.24 -12.48
N GLU A 50 -6.40 -4.50 -12.81
CA GLU A 50 -7.11 -5.21 -13.89
C GLU A 50 -8.62 -5.28 -13.67
N HIS A 51 -9.06 -5.57 -12.45
CA HIS A 51 -10.48 -5.59 -12.11
C HIS A 51 -11.13 -4.20 -12.26
N GLY A 52 -10.45 -3.15 -11.81
CA GLY A 52 -10.90 -1.76 -11.99
C GLY A 52 -11.04 -1.38 -13.47
N LEU A 53 -10.05 -1.73 -14.28
CA LEU A 53 -10.04 -1.50 -15.73
C LEU A 53 -11.14 -2.27 -16.44
N SER A 54 -11.32 -3.55 -16.13
CA SER A 54 -12.39 -4.35 -16.71
C SER A 54 -13.78 -3.79 -16.37
N LYS A 55 -13.94 -3.15 -15.21
CA LYS A 55 -15.18 -2.46 -14.85
C LYS A 55 -15.34 -1.13 -15.57
N ALA A 56 -14.26 -0.38 -15.77
CA ALA A 56 -14.26 0.86 -16.54
C ALA A 56 -14.60 0.61 -18.01
N GLU A 57 -14.02 -0.43 -18.61
CA GLU A 57 -14.27 -0.82 -20.01
C GLU A 57 -15.74 -1.13 -20.30
N LYS A 58 -16.46 -1.69 -19.34
CA LYS A 58 -17.89 -2.00 -19.49
C LYS A 58 -18.79 -0.76 -19.51
N ASN A 59 -18.26 0.38 -19.06
CA ASN A 59 -18.98 1.64 -18.95
C ASN A 59 -18.41 2.70 -19.91
N LEU A 60 -17.60 2.30 -20.89
CA LEU A 60 -17.12 3.21 -21.93
C LEU A 60 -18.27 3.58 -22.86
N ASP A 61 -18.41 4.88 -23.11
CA ASP A 61 -19.32 5.39 -24.13
C ASP A 61 -18.80 5.03 -25.54
N GLU A 62 -19.73 4.87 -26.49
CA GLU A 62 -19.43 4.46 -27.87
C GLU A 62 -18.52 5.47 -28.63
N ASP A 63 -18.42 6.71 -28.13
CA ASP A 63 -17.63 7.79 -28.73
C ASP A 63 -16.14 7.75 -28.34
N ILE A 64 -15.72 6.81 -27.48
CA ILE A 64 -14.33 6.70 -27.02
C ILE A 64 -13.55 5.77 -27.94
N ASP A 65 -12.42 6.25 -28.47
CA ASP A 65 -11.46 5.40 -29.18
C ASP A 65 -10.87 4.35 -28.21
N TYR A 66 -11.32 3.11 -28.37
CA TYR A 66 -10.90 1.99 -27.54
C TYR A 66 -9.39 1.71 -27.60
N ASP A 67 -8.76 1.95 -28.75
CA ASP A 67 -7.32 1.72 -28.93
C ASP A 67 -6.51 2.81 -28.22
N GLU A 68 -6.98 4.06 -28.25
CA GLU A 68 -6.37 5.18 -27.51
C GLU A 68 -6.54 5.01 -25.99
N PHE A 69 -7.73 4.59 -25.55
CA PHE A 69 -8.01 4.25 -24.16
C PHE A 69 -7.11 3.11 -23.64
N ARG A 70 -6.97 2.03 -24.41
CA ARG A 70 -6.08 0.91 -24.06
C ARG A 70 -4.61 1.32 -24.00
N LYS A 71 -4.14 2.18 -24.92
CA LYS A 71 -2.77 2.71 -24.89
C LYS A 71 -2.51 3.56 -23.66
N SER A 72 -3.41 4.49 -23.34
CA SER A 72 -3.25 5.37 -22.17
C SER A 72 -3.25 4.57 -20.85
N ILE A 73 -4.11 3.57 -20.72
CA ILE A 73 -4.10 2.63 -19.59
C ILE A 73 -2.78 1.87 -19.50
N SER A 74 -2.30 1.31 -20.61
CA SER A 74 -1.06 0.54 -20.60
C SER A 74 0.13 1.40 -20.15
N ILE A 75 0.19 2.66 -20.59
CA ILE A 75 1.21 3.62 -20.12
C ILE A 75 1.08 3.87 -18.61
N CYS A 76 -0.14 4.03 -18.10
CA CYS A 76 -0.38 4.21 -16.66
C CYS A 76 0.00 2.96 -15.85
N GLN A 77 -0.30 1.75 -16.33
CA GLN A 77 0.08 0.51 -15.66
C GLN A 77 1.59 0.39 -15.52
N VAL A 78 2.33 0.59 -16.61
CA VAL A 78 3.81 0.55 -16.60
C VAL A 78 4.39 1.57 -15.62
N LYS A 79 3.83 2.78 -15.54
CA LYS A 79 4.28 3.80 -14.57
C LYS A 79 4.01 3.38 -13.13
N ILE A 80 2.80 2.88 -12.84
CA ILE A 80 2.45 2.42 -11.50
C ILE A 80 3.32 1.24 -11.07
N GLU A 81 3.61 0.29 -11.97
CA GLU A 81 4.53 -0.82 -11.72
C GLU A 81 5.95 -0.30 -11.42
N SER A 82 6.46 0.64 -12.22
CA SER A 82 7.76 1.30 -11.98
C SER A 82 7.81 1.98 -10.62
N ASP A 83 6.78 2.77 -10.26
CA ASP A 83 6.72 3.48 -8.99
C ASP A 83 6.65 2.50 -7.80
N ILE A 84 5.94 1.37 -7.94
CA ILE A 84 5.86 0.30 -6.94
C ILE A 84 7.23 -0.35 -6.71
N GLU A 85 7.97 -0.62 -7.80
CA GLU A 85 9.30 -1.22 -7.75
C GLU A 85 10.35 -0.23 -7.18
N GLU A 86 10.42 0.99 -7.70
CA GLU A 86 11.39 2.01 -7.31
C GLU A 86 11.28 2.39 -5.83
N MET A 87 10.04 2.52 -5.34
CA MET A 87 9.79 2.89 -3.95
C MET A 87 9.69 1.68 -3.01
N ASN A 88 9.79 0.46 -3.55
CA ASN A 88 9.66 -0.79 -2.81
C ASN A 88 8.40 -0.83 -1.91
N TYR A 89 7.29 -0.26 -2.40
CA TYR A 89 6.08 -0.04 -1.61
C TYR A 89 5.51 -1.35 -1.04
N CYS A 90 5.59 -2.44 -1.81
CA CYS A 90 5.09 -3.74 -1.39
C CYS A 90 5.88 -4.32 -0.20
N SER A 91 7.20 -4.10 -0.15
CA SER A 91 8.00 -4.57 0.99
C SER A 91 7.87 -3.63 2.19
N LEU A 92 7.77 -2.31 1.97
CA LEU A 92 7.56 -1.33 3.05
C LEU A 92 6.19 -1.46 3.74
N ALA A 93 5.15 -1.81 2.97
CA ALA A 93 3.79 -1.96 3.48
C ALA A 93 3.59 -3.27 4.26
N VAL A 94 4.39 -4.29 3.97
CA VAL A 94 4.37 -5.55 4.73
C VAL A 94 5.23 -5.38 5.97
N SER A 95 4.58 -5.09 7.10
CA SER A 95 5.22 -4.80 8.39
C SER A 95 5.94 -5.99 9.05
N LYS A 96 6.10 -7.12 8.36
CA LYS A 96 6.74 -8.33 8.88
C LYS A 96 7.47 -9.03 7.76
N ASP A 97 8.77 -8.81 7.69
CA ASP A 97 9.66 -9.76 7.04
C ASP A 97 9.62 -11.08 7.81
N GLU A 98 9.52 -12.19 7.08
CA GLU A 98 9.62 -13.56 7.61
C GLU A 98 10.97 -13.85 8.27
N ASN A 99 11.93 -12.91 8.19
CA ASN A 99 13.27 -12.97 8.79
C ASN A 99 13.46 -12.07 10.03
N GLY A 100 12.41 -11.42 10.54
CA GLY A 100 12.47 -10.74 11.85
C GLY A 100 13.14 -9.36 11.88
N GLU A 101 13.35 -8.70 10.74
CA GLU A 101 13.84 -7.31 10.71
C GLU A 101 12.68 -6.30 10.61
N LEU A 102 12.30 -5.75 11.77
CA LEU A 102 11.39 -4.60 11.91
C LEU A 102 12.10 -3.28 11.52
N ASN A 103 12.52 -3.09 10.27
CA ASN A 103 13.69 -2.23 10.02
C ASN A 103 13.52 -0.80 9.50
N LEU A 104 12.33 -0.18 9.48
CA LEU A 104 12.28 1.29 9.25
C LEU A 104 11.13 1.99 9.95
N ASN A 105 9.90 1.51 9.80
CA ASN A 105 8.72 2.20 10.36
C ASN A 105 8.68 2.16 11.89
N ASN A 106 9.13 1.08 12.52
CA ASN A 106 9.26 1.03 13.98
C ASN A 106 10.40 1.94 14.46
N SER A 107 11.55 1.95 13.77
CA SER A 107 12.64 2.88 14.10
C SER A 107 12.24 4.34 13.96
N LEU A 108 11.46 4.68 12.93
CA LEU A 108 10.96 6.03 12.70
C LEU A 108 9.91 6.42 13.76
N ASN A 109 9.05 5.49 14.14
CA ASN A 109 8.03 5.69 15.17
C ASN A 109 8.65 5.80 16.58
N GLU A 110 9.70 5.03 16.87
CA GLU A 110 10.50 5.14 18.10
C GLU A 110 11.22 6.49 18.16
N LYS A 111 11.83 6.94 17.06
CA LYS A 111 12.43 8.28 16.96
C LYS A 111 11.38 9.37 17.14
N TYR A 112 10.22 9.23 16.50
CA TYR A 112 9.11 10.17 16.64
C TYR A 112 8.64 10.29 18.09
N ASN A 113 8.45 9.16 18.78
CA ASN A 113 8.06 9.13 20.19
C ASN A 113 9.14 9.74 21.10
N SER A 114 10.42 9.50 20.80
CA SER A 114 11.54 10.11 21.52
C SER A 114 11.55 11.63 21.36
N TYR A 115 11.42 12.14 20.12
CA TYR A 115 11.36 13.58 19.87
C TYR A 115 10.12 14.23 20.49
N SER A 116 8.96 13.59 20.39
CA SER A 116 7.72 14.08 21.00
C SER A 116 7.85 14.21 22.53
N SER A 117 8.45 13.21 23.19
CA SER A 117 8.74 13.25 24.62
C SER A 117 9.75 14.36 24.98
N ALA A 118 10.79 14.54 24.17
CA ALA A 118 11.79 15.60 24.37
C ALA A 118 11.17 17.01 24.22
N VAL A 119 10.31 17.21 23.23
CA VAL A 119 9.59 18.48 23.03
C VAL A 119 8.67 18.77 24.21
N ALA A 120 7.92 17.77 24.69
CA ALA A 120 7.04 17.95 25.85
C ALA A 120 7.82 18.39 27.10
N LYS A 121 9.00 17.82 27.35
CA LYS A 121 9.88 18.23 28.45
C LYS A 121 10.38 19.67 28.29
N LEU A 122 10.83 20.04 27.09
CA LEU A 122 11.29 21.40 26.81
C LEU A 122 10.17 22.43 26.96
N GLU A 123 8.95 22.11 26.55
CA GLU A 123 7.78 22.97 26.77
C GLU A 123 7.48 23.16 28.26
N GLU A 124 7.65 22.12 29.06
CA GLU A 124 7.43 22.15 30.50
C GLU A 124 8.52 22.97 31.22
N GLU A 125 9.79 22.80 30.83
CA GLU A 125 10.90 23.63 31.29
C GLU A 125 10.69 25.11 30.90
N ASN A 126 10.27 25.38 29.66
CA ASN A 126 10.01 26.74 29.20
C ASN A 126 8.90 27.42 30.03
N LYS A 127 7.81 26.70 30.34
CA LYS A 127 6.77 27.19 31.26
C LYS A 127 7.30 27.48 32.66
N GLN A 128 8.23 26.67 33.16
CA GLN A 128 8.86 26.92 34.47
C GLN A 128 9.70 28.20 34.45
N TRP A 129 10.48 28.43 33.39
CA TRP A 129 11.26 29.66 33.22
C TRP A 129 10.37 30.89 33.12
N ASP A 130 9.29 30.84 32.36
CA ASP A 130 8.31 31.93 32.26
C ASP A 130 7.67 32.24 33.63
N ASN A 131 7.32 31.20 34.39
CA ASN A 131 6.78 31.35 35.74
C ASN A 131 7.80 31.95 36.73
N LEU A 132 9.08 31.62 36.60
CA LEU A 132 10.13 32.23 37.41
C LEU A 132 10.31 33.70 37.03
N LEU A 133 10.41 34.02 35.74
CA LEU A 133 10.56 35.39 35.25
C LEU A 133 9.40 36.29 35.69
N THR A 134 8.17 35.79 35.60
CA THR A 134 6.98 36.53 36.06
C THR A 134 7.02 36.76 37.58
N LYS A 135 7.39 35.75 38.38
CA LYS A 135 7.59 35.92 39.84
C LYS A 135 8.65 36.97 40.15
N TYR A 136 9.82 36.91 39.50
CA TYR A 136 10.88 37.90 39.69
C TYR A 136 10.41 39.32 39.32
N ARG A 137 9.72 39.49 38.20
CA ARG A 137 9.14 40.79 37.80
C ARG A 137 8.16 41.32 38.85
N THR A 138 7.22 40.49 39.31
CA THR A 138 6.24 40.91 40.32
C THR A 138 6.87 41.24 41.68
N ASN A 139 7.98 40.59 42.04
CA ASN A 139 8.72 40.92 43.27
C ASN A 139 9.47 42.24 43.14
N LEU A 140 10.14 42.48 42.01
CA LEU A 140 10.78 43.77 41.73
C LEU A 140 9.77 44.93 41.72
N GLU A 141 8.59 44.73 41.11
CA GLU A 141 7.52 45.73 41.11
C GLU A 141 6.95 46.04 42.50
N LYS A 142 7.03 45.08 43.44
CA LYS A 142 6.65 45.28 44.85
C LYS A 142 7.72 46.00 45.66
N GLU A 143 9.00 45.79 45.35
CA GLU A 143 10.12 46.45 46.05
C GLU A 143 10.30 47.92 45.63
N ILE A 144 9.79 48.30 44.44
CA ILE A 144 9.86 49.67 43.91
C ILE A 144 8.68 50.55 44.42
N LYS A 145 7.63 49.96 45.00
CA LYS A 145 6.48 50.67 45.59
C LYS A 145 6.64 50.86 47.09
#